data_AF-A0A6A0HBP5-F1
#
_entry.id   AF-A0A6A0HBP5-F1
#
_cell.length_a   1.000
_cell.length_b   1.000
_cell.length_c   1.000
_cell.angle_alpha   90.00
_cell.angle_beta   90.00
_cell.angle_gamma   90.00
#
_symmetry.space_group_name_H-M   'P 1'
#
loop_
_entity.id
_entity.type
_entity.pdbx_description
1 polymer ?
#
loop_
_entity_poly.entity_id
_entity_poly.type
_entity_poly.pdbx_seq_one_letter_code
_entity_poly.pdbx_strand_id
1 'polypeptide(L)'
;AKSKNGGRILRDKLDKIGLNLPAGRRKAANVTLLTSLVEGEAIHMARDFGYVCETEFPARQIAEYLCRQHMDPIDPYRRKELIINTKTITKELMDLLNQDRSPLCNTRPQIILDHSIQRHLTHFSLMTHGFGSPAIVAALTAIQNFLTESLKYLEKNYPSTNNHLTVSQSLDIKNKDMEKK
;
A
#
# COMPACT_ATOMS: atom_id res chain seq x y z
N ALA A 1 24.43 -30.32 -26.45
CA ALA A 1 25.68 -30.39 -25.67
C ALA A 1 26.12 -28.98 -25.26
N LYS A 2 26.46 -28.73 -23.99
CA LYS A 2 27.10 -27.46 -23.57
C LYS A 2 28.53 -27.43 -24.13
N SER A 3 28.90 -26.40 -24.88
CA SER A 3 30.30 -26.20 -25.31
C SER A 3 31.21 -26.05 -24.07
N LYS A 4 32.25 -26.87 -24.00
CA LYS A 4 33.21 -26.96 -22.86
C LYS A 4 33.80 -25.60 -22.48
N ASN A 5 33.96 -24.68 -23.44
CA ASN A 5 34.54 -23.36 -23.24
C ASN A 5 33.57 -22.20 -23.50
N GLY A 6 32.28 -22.47 -23.78
CA GLY A 6 31.32 -21.45 -24.22
C GLY A 6 31.21 -20.28 -23.25
N GLY A 7 31.18 -20.55 -21.93
CA GLY A 7 31.11 -19.51 -20.91
C GLY A 7 32.36 -18.63 -20.84
N ARG A 8 33.55 -19.18 -21.11
CA ARG A 8 34.81 -18.41 -21.15
C ARG A 8 34.84 -17.51 -22.39
N ILE A 9 34.56 -18.07 -23.56
CA ILE A 9 34.55 -17.32 -24.83
C ILE A 9 33.53 -16.17 -24.79
N LEU A 10 32.36 -16.40 -24.19
CA LEU A 10 31.36 -15.36 -24.01
C LEU A 10 31.88 -14.21 -23.14
N ARG A 11 32.52 -14.50 -22.01
CA ARG A 11 33.13 -13.47 -21.15
C ARG A 11 34.21 -12.68 -21.89
N ASP A 12 35.10 -13.37 -22.60
CA ASP A 12 36.19 -12.74 -23.36
C ASP A 12 35.66 -11.84 -24.50
N LYS A 13 34.51 -12.19 -25.10
CA LYS A 13 33.85 -11.36 -26.12
C LYS A 13 33.13 -10.16 -25.53
N LEU A 14 32.47 -10.32 -24.38
CA LEU A 14 31.78 -9.24 -23.68
C LEU A 14 32.77 -8.21 -23.13
N ASP A 15 33.92 -8.67 -22.61
CA ASP A 15 34.95 -7.79 -22.06
C ASP A 15 35.53 -6.84 -23.14
N LYS A 16 35.69 -7.35 -24.38
CA LYS A 16 36.11 -6.55 -25.55
C LYS A 16 35.15 -5.42 -25.93
N ILE A 17 33.88 -5.51 -25.54
CA ILE A 17 32.88 -4.45 -25.75
C ILE A 17 32.58 -3.68 -24.46
N GLY A 18 33.44 -3.81 -23.44
CA GLY A 18 33.33 -3.10 -22.16
C GLY A 18 32.30 -3.69 -21.20
N LEU A 19 31.82 -4.92 -21.44
CA LEU A 19 30.86 -5.60 -20.57
C LEU A 19 31.55 -6.71 -19.76
N ASN A 20 31.65 -6.51 -18.45
CA ASN A 20 32.24 -7.50 -17.56
C ASN A 20 31.18 -8.50 -17.05
N LEU A 21 31.40 -9.79 -17.29
CA LEU A 21 30.54 -10.87 -16.84
C LEU A 21 31.32 -11.82 -15.92
N PRO A 22 31.00 -11.90 -14.60
CA PRO A 22 31.77 -12.73 -13.66
C PRO A 22 31.55 -14.24 -13.93
N ALA A 23 32.60 -15.04 -13.70
CA ALA A 23 32.50 -16.49 -13.79
C ALA A 23 31.71 -17.07 -12.60
N GLY A 24 30.80 -18.01 -12.88
CA GLY A 24 30.22 -18.87 -11.84
C GLY A 24 29.13 -18.25 -10.96
N ARG A 25 28.39 -17.23 -11.43
CA ARG A 25 27.24 -16.69 -10.68
C ARG A 25 26.17 -17.77 -10.49
N ARG A 26 26.19 -18.43 -9.34
CA ARG A 26 25.08 -19.23 -8.82
C ARG A 26 23.91 -18.27 -8.53
N LYS A 27 22.66 -18.75 -8.63
CA LYS A 27 21.47 -17.96 -8.27
C LYS A 27 21.65 -17.46 -6.82
N ALA A 28 21.73 -16.15 -6.65
CA ALA A 28 21.92 -15.50 -5.35
C ALA A 28 20.60 -15.37 -4.55
N ALA A 29 19.48 -15.78 -5.15
CA ALA A 29 18.16 -15.75 -4.59
C ALA A 29 17.49 -17.12 -4.74
N ASN A 30 16.61 -17.45 -3.80
CA ASN A 30 15.77 -18.64 -3.89
C ASN A 30 14.94 -18.60 -5.16
N VAL A 31 14.71 -19.77 -5.75
CA VAL A 31 13.85 -19.88 -6.93
C VAL A 31 12.41 -19.65 -6.49
N THR A 32 11.82 -18.57 -6.99
CA THR A 32 10.40 -18.24 -6.82
C THR A 32 9.76 -18.03 -8.20
N LEU A 33 8.43 -17.96 -8.28
CA LEU A 33 7.75 -17.60 -9.53
C LEU A 33 8.13 -16.20 -10.02
N LEU A 34 8.53 -15.29 -9.12
CA LEU A 34 9.04 -13.98 -9.55
C LEU A 34 10.33 -14.12 -10.38
N THR A 35 11.14 -15.16 -10.14
CA THR A 35 12.36 -15.42 -10.93
C THR A 35 12.10 -15.96 -12.33
N SER A 36 10.85 -16.32 -12.67
CA SER A 36 10.48 -16.66 -14.05
C SER A 36 10.11 -15.44 -14.89
N LEU A 37 9.89 -14.27 -14.26
CA LEU A 37 9.54 -13.04 -14.96
C LEU A 37 10.81 -12.27 -15.32
N VAL A 38 10.83 -11.69 -16.52
CA VAL A 38 11.76 -10.59 -16.79
C VAL A 38 11.25 -9.30 -16.13
N GLU A 39 12.14 -8.34 -15.92
CA GLU A 39 11.79 -7.10 -15.23
C GLU A 39 10.63 -6.34 -15.88
N GLY A 40 10.59 -6.31 -17.22
CA GLY A 40 9.46 -5.70 -17.95
C GLY A 40 8.11 -6.40 -17.69
N GLU A 41 8.09 -7.73 -17.59
CA GLU A 41 6.87 -8.49 -17.29
C GLU A 41 6.39 -8.23 -15.86
N ALA A 42 7.30 -8.20 -14.90
CA ALA A 42 6.98 -7.92 -13.50
C ALA A 42 6.43 -6.50 -13.31
N ILE A 43 6.98 -5.51 -14.02
CA ILE A 43 6.46 -4.13 -14.03
C ILE A 43 5.05 -4.06 -14.63
N HIS A 44 4.82 -4.73 -15.77
CA HIS A 44 3.48 -4.78 -16.37
C HIS A 44 2.48 -5.49 -15.44
N MET A 45 2.88 -6.61 -14.84
CA MET A 45 2.06 -7.33 -13.87
C MET A 45 1.67 -6.46 -12.67
N ALA A 46 2.59 -5.62 -12.18
CA ALA A 46 2.28 -4.68 -11.09
C ALA A 46 1.22 -3.65 -11.50
N ARG A 47 1.30 -3.16 -12.74
CA ARG A 47 0.30 -2.24 -13.31
C ARG A 47 -1.06 -2.92 -13.46
N ASP A 48 -1.09 -4.10 -14.07
CA ASP A 48 -2.32 -4.86 -14.30
C ASP A 48 -2.97 -5.25 -12.97
N PHE A 49 -2.16 -5.66 -11.98
CA PHE A 49 -2.65 -5.93 -10.63
C PHE A 49 -3.26 -4.68 -9.99
N GLY A 50 -2.60 -3.52 -10.12
CA GLY A 50 -3.15 -2.23 -9.68
C GLY A 50 -4.51 -1.92 -10.30
N TYR A 51 -4.65 -2.12 -11.61
CA TYR A 51 -5.90 -1.93 -12.33
C TYR A 51 -7.01 -2.86 -11.82
N VAL A 52 -6.72 -4.16 -11.63
CA VAL A 52 -7.68 -5.13 -11.07
C VAL A 52 -8.06 -4.76 -9.63
N CYS A 53 -7.11 -4.32 -8.81
CA CYS A 53 -7.41 -3.83 -7.45
C CYS A 53 -8.34 -2.62 -7.45
N GLU A 54 -8.26 -1.74 -8.44
CA GLU A 54 -9.11 -0.55 -8.54
C GLU A 54 -10.50 -0.86 -9.10
N THR A 55 -10.57 -1.74 -10.10
CA THR A 55 -11.79 -1.96 -10.91
C THR A 55 -12.61 -3.16 -10.47
N GLU A 56 -11.96 -4.24 -10.03
CA GLU A 56 -12.62 -5.52 -9.74
C GLU A 56 -12.77 -5.79 -8.23
N PHE A 57 -11.96 -5.14 -7.37
CA PHE A 57 -12.03 -5.38 -5.93
C PHE A 57 -13.35 -4.87 -5.35
N PRO A 58 -14.17 -5.73 -4.70
CA PRO A 58 -15.53 -5.38 -4.27
C PRO A 58 -15.54 -4.65 -2.91
N ALA A 59 -14.83 -3.51 -2.83
CA ALA A 59 -14.61 -2.75 -1.61
C ALA A 59 -15.91 -2.41 -0.89
N ARG A 60 -16.93 -1.97 -1.63
CA ARG A 60 -18.23 -1.58 -1.08
C ARG A 60 -18.98 -2.77 -0.49
N GLN A 61 -19.09 -3.86 -1.23
CA GLN A 61 -19.83 -5.06 -0.81
C GLN A 61 -19.18 -5.67 0.45
N ILE A 62 -17.85 -5.72 0.50
CA ILE A 62 -17.10 -6.19 1.67
C ILE A 62 -17.32 -5.23 2.86
N ALA A 63 -17.26 -3.92 2.65
CA ALA A 63 -17.51 -2.92 3.68
C ALA A 63 -18.90 -3.08 4.30
N GLU A 64 -19.95 -3.12 3.47
CA GLU A 64 -21.32 -3.30 3.93
C GLU A 64 -21.49 -4.61 4.71
N TYR A 65 -20.91 -5.71 4.24
CA TYR A 65 -20.97 -7.01 4.90
C TYR A 65 -20.27 -7.01 6.26
N LEU A 66 -19.03 -6.53 6.34
CA LEU A 66 -18.24 -6.56 7.57
C LEU A 66 -18.75 -5.55 8.61
N CYS A 67 -19.20 -4.37 8.18
CA CYS A 67 -19.79 -3.40 9.08
C CYS A 67 -21.02 -3.96 9.78
N ARG A 68 -21.90 -4.70 9.10
CA ARG A 68 -23.08 -5.34 9.74
C ARG A 68 -22.71 -6.30 10.87
N GLN A 69 -21.56 -6.99 10.77
CA GLN A 69 -21.14 -8.01 11.72
C GLN A 69 -20.41 -7.45 12.94
N HIS A 70 -19.66 -6.36 12.75
CA HIS A 70 -18.74 -5.83 13.77
C HIS A 70 -19.22 -4.50 14.37
N MET A 71 -20.49 -4.18 14.18
CA MET A 71 -21.07 -2.98 14.73
C MET A 71 -21.57 -3.27 16.14
N ASP A 72 -21.06 -2.51 17.10
CA ASP A 72 -21.60 -2.49 18.45
C ASP A 72 -22.66 -1.38 18.51
N PRO A 73 -23.94 -1.70 18.82
CA PRO A 73 -24.98 -0.69 18.99
C PRO A 73 -24.69 0.30 20.13
N ILE A 74 -23.85 -0.08 21.09
CA ILE A 74 -23.55 0.70 22.29
C ILE A 74 -22.49 1.78 22.00
N ASP A 75 -21.54 1.50 21.11
CA ASP A 75 -20.45 2.43 20.78
C ASP A 75 -20.09 2.40 19.27
N PRO A 76 -20.92 3.01 18.42
CA PRO A 76 -20.62 3.14 17.00
C PRO A 76 -19.41 4.05 16.72
N TYR A 77 -19.05 4.92 17.67
CA TYR A 77 -17.97 5.91 17.51
C TYR A 77 -16.59 5.25 17.56
N ARG A 78 -16.38 4.29 18.47
CA ARG A 78 -15.13 3.52 18.53
C ARG A 78 -14.82 2.82 17.23
N ARG A 79 -15.82 2.25 16.55
CA ARG A 79 -15.59 1.59 15.25
C ARG A 79 -15.16 2.60 14.18
N LYS A 80 -15.80 3.78 14.15
CA LYS A 80 -15.44 4.87 13.23
C LYS A 80 -13.99 5.32 13.46
N GLU A 81 -13.60 5.53 14.71
CA GLU A 81 -12.24 5.94 15.08
C GLU A 81 -11.19 4.92 14.64
N LEU A 82 -11.42 3.62 14.92
CA LEU A 82 -10.53 2.54 14.49
C LEU A 82 -10.32 2.52 12.97
N ILE A 83 -11.38 2.76 12.19
CA ILE A 83 -11.29 2.81 10.73
C ILE A 83 -10.45 4.01 10.28
N ILE A 84 -10.65 5.20 10.88
CA ILE A 84 -9.87 6.40 10.57
C ILE A 84 -8.40 6.18 10.89
N ASN A 85 -8.07 5.67 12.08
CA ASN A 85 -6.68 5.42 12.49
C ASN A 85 -6.00 4.41 11.55
N THR A 86 -6.70 3.34 11.17
CA THR A 86 -6.19 2.36 10.20
C THR A 86 -5.93 3.00 8.83
N LYS A 87 -6.82 3.90 8.40
CA LYS A 87 -6.69 4.63 7.13
C LYS A 87 -5.46 5.56 7.14
N THR A 88 -5.14 6.18 8.28
CA THR A 88 -3.93 7.00 8.42
C THR A 88 -2.66 6.15 8.32
N ILE A 89 -2.53 5.10 9.13
CA ILE A 89 -1.32 4.25 9.16
C ILE A 89 -1.04 3.60 7.81
N THR A 90 -2.08 3.09 7.15
CA THR A 90 -1.92 2.48 5.82
C THR A 90 -1.49 3.51 4.76
N LYS A 91 -1.94 4.77 4.88
CA LYS A 91 -1.53 5.86 3.98
C LYS A 91 -0.07 6.24 4.17
N GLU A 92 0.42 6.30 5.42
CA GLU A 92 1.83 6.58 5.72
C GLU A 92 2.76 5.56 5.04
N LEU A 93 2.42 4.27 5.12
CA LEU A 93 3.19 3.22 4.44
C LEU A 93 3.14 3.37 2.91
N MET A 94 1.97 3.67 2.34
CA MET A 94 1.86 3.94 0.90
C MET A 94 2.76 5.10 0.47
N ASP A 95 2.80 6.16 1.25
CA ASP A 95 3.58 7.36 0.92
C ASP A 95 5.08 7.12 0.99
N LEU A 96 5.55 6.30 1.95
CA LEU A 96 6.94 5.84 1.98
C LEU A 96 7.27 5.00 0.74
N LEU A 97 6.41 4.03 0.37
CA LEU A 97 6.65 3.16 -0.77
C LEU A 97 6.63 3.92 -2.10
N ASN A 98 5.78 4.95 -2.24
CA ASN A 98 5.75 5.81 -3.43
C ASN A 98 7.01 6.70 -3.56
N GLN A 99 7.79 6.84 -2.49
CA GLN A 99 9.08 7.51 -2.49
C GLN A 99 10.25 6.58 -2.82
N ASP A 100 10.01 5.28 -3.02
CA ASP A 100 11.05 4.35 -3.44
C ASP A 100 11.69 4.81 -4.77
N ARG A 101 13.01 4.97 -4.76
CA ARG A 101 13.84 5.31 -5.93
C ARG A 101 14.84 4.20 -6.25
N SER A 102 14.39 2.95 -6.09
CA SER A 102 15.16 1.77 -6.49
C SER A 102 15.43 1.82 -8.00
N PRO A 103 16.68 1.56 -8.45
CA PRO A 103 16.99 1.49 -9.86
C PRO A 103 16.30 0.26 -10.47
N LEU A 104 15.43 0.49 -11.44
CA LEU A 104 14.74 -0.55 -12.20
C LEU A 104 15.06 -0.40 -13.70
N CYS A 105 15.26 -1.50 -14.39
CA CYS A 105 15.67 -1.59 -15.79
C CYS A 105 16.92 -0.72 -16.02
N ASN A 106 16.80 0.29 -16.88
CA ASN A 106 17.87 1.25 -17.18
C ASN A 106 17.68 2.60 -16.46
N THR A 107 16.71 2.71 -15.55
CA THR A 107 16.44 3.93 -14.80
C THR A 107 17.33 4.02 -13.56
N ARG A 108 17.81 5.23 -13.26
CA ARG A 108 18.63 5.54 -12.09
C ARG A 108 18.15 6.86 -11.47
N PRO A 109 16.98 6.87 -10.84
CA PRO A 109 16.45 8.08 -10.24
C PRO A 109 17.34 8.56 -9.08
N GLN A 110 17.31 9.85 -8.79
CA GLN A 110 18.00 10.42 -7.62
C GLN A 110 17.34 9.88 -6.34
N ILE A 111 18.15 9.32 -5.45
CA ILE A 111 17.69 8.81 -4.15
C ILE A 111 17.26 10.00 -3.27
N ILE A 112 16.06 9.88 -2.69
CA ILE A 112 15.47 10.89 -1.80
C ILE A 112 15.27 10.37 -0.37
N LEU A 113 15.19 9.05 -0.19
CA LEU A 113 15.05 8.40 1.11
C LEU A 113 16.42 8.20 1.76
N ASP A 114 16.41 8.13 3.08
CA ASP A 114 17.59 7.77 3.86
C ASP A 114 18.21 6.46 3.36
N HIS A 115 19.54 6.42 3.31
CA HIS A 115 20.27 5.26 2.76
C HIS A 115 19.93 3.95 3.49
N SER A 116 19.68 4.02 4.80
CA SER A 116 19.27 2.87 5.62
C SER A 116 17.94 2.27 5.13
N ILE A 117 16.98 3.08 4.68
CA ILE A 117 15.70 2.59 4.17
C ILE A 117 15.80 2.23 2.69
N GLN A 118 16.37 3.11 1.87
CA GLN A 118 16.48 2.90 0.42
C GLN A 118 17.22 1.60 0.09
N ARG A 119 18.25 1.22 0.86
CA ARG A 119 18.96 -0.06 0.66
C ARG A 119 18.02 -1.28 0.77
N HIS A 120 17.12 -1.29 1.75
CA HIS A 120 16.19 -2.41 1.95
C HIS A 120 15.12 -2.44 0.88
N LEU A 121 14.57 -1.27 0.50
CA LEU A 121 13.63 -1.15 -0.61
C LEU A 121 14.27 -1.59 -1.93
N THR A 122 15.53 -1.21 -2.16
CA THR A 122 16.29 -1.64 -3.35
C THR A 122 16.46 -3.14 -3.40
N HIS A 123 16.81 -3.77 -2.28
CA HIS A 123 16.88 -5.23 -2.22
C HIS A 123 15.53 -5.87 -2.54
N PHE A 124 14.45 -5.38 -1.95
CA PHE A 124 13.10 -5.88 -2.22
C PHE A 124 12.68 -5.71 -3.69
N SER A 125 12.92 -4.52 -4.26
CA SER A 125 12.66 -4.21 -5.68
C SER A 125 13.46 -5.12 -6.61
N LEU A 126 14.73 -5.40 -6.32
CA LEU A 126 15.55 -6.33 -7.11
C LEU A 126 15.09 -7.79 -6.98
N MET A 127 14.64 -8.23 -5.80
CA MET A 127 14.12 -9.59 -5.61
C MET A 127 12.75 -9.80 -6.26
N THR A 128 11.98 -8.73 -6.42
CA THR A 128 10.62 -8.76 -6.99
C THR A 128 10.56 -8.25 -8.42
N HIS A 129 11.71 -7.92 -9.03
CA HIS A 129 11.77 -7.36 -10.38
C HIS A 129 10.91 -6.09 -10.55
N GLY A 130 10.83 -5.27 -9.51
CA GLY A 130 10.03 -4.03 -9.50
C GLY A 130 8.54 -4.22 -9.27
N PHE A 131 8.04 -5.45 -9.14
CA PHE A 131 6.62 -5.73 -8.85
C PHE A 131 6.22 -5.37 -7.42
N GLY A 132 7.10 -5.62 -6.45
CA GLY A 132 6.74 -5.69 -5.03
C GLY A 132 6.15 -4.41 -4.45
N SER A 133 6.90 -3.30 -4.49
CA SER A 133 6.45 -2.02 -3.90
C SER A 133 5.15 -1.52 -4.55
N PRO A 134 5.02 -1.48 -5.90
CA PRO A 134 3.76 -1.11 -6.55
C PRO A 134 2.59 -2.04 -6.20
N ALA A 135 2.81 -3.36 -6.07
CA ALA A 135 1.75 -4.29 -5.70
C ALA A 135 1.24 -4.07 -4.28
N ILE A 136 2.15 -3.78 -3.33
CA ILE A 136 1.74 -3.42 -1.96
C ILE A 136 0.96 -2.11 -1.95
N VAL A 137 1.40 -1.09 -2.70
CA VAL A 137 0.66 0.17 -2.84
C VAL A 137 -0.73 -0.07 -3.43
N ALA A 138 -0.85 -0.88 -4.48
CA ALA A 138 -2.14 -1.24 -5.06
C ALA A 138 -3.08 -1.93 -4.06
N ALA A 139 -2.57 -2.91 -3.30
CA ALA A 139 -3.35 -3.58 -2.26
C ALA A 139 -3.78 -2.62 -1.15
N LEU A 140 -2.90 -1.71 -0.72
CA LEU A 140 -3.23 -0.67 0.26
C LEU A 140 -4.26 0.33 -0.28
N THR A 141 -4.22 0.67 -1.58
CA THR A 141 -5.28 1.48 -2.22
C THR A 141 -6.63 0.77 -2.17
N ALA A 142 -6.68 -0.54 -2.45
CA ALA A 142 -7.91 -1.32 -2.33
C ALA A 142 -8.44 -1.32 -0.88
N ILE A 143 -7.55 -1.46 0.10
CA ILE A 143 -7.88 -1.34 1.54
C ILE A 143 -8.40 0.07 1.86
N GLN A 144 -7.76 1.12 1.36
CA GLN A 144 -8.19 2.51 1.53
C GLN A 144 -9.61 2.73 1.01
N ASN A 145 -9.95 2.15 -0.13
CA ASN A 145 -11.29 2.20 -0.71
C ASN A 145 -12.30 1.45 0.18
N PHE A 146 -11.97 0.24 0.65
CA PHE A 146 -12.79 -0.50 1.61
C PHE A 146 -13.04 0.29 2.91
N LEU A 147 -12.01 0.89 3.50
CA LEU A 147 -12.14 1.70 4.72
C LEU A 147 -13.03 2.93 4.47
N THR A 148 -12.91 3.54 3.29
CA THR A 148 -13.74 4.69 2.88
C THR A 148 -15.21 4.29 2.73
N GLU A 149 -15.50 3.16 2.07
CA GLU A 149 -16.86 2.63 1.96
C GLU A 149 -17.42 2.22 3.32
N SER A 150 -16.59 1.72 4.23
CA SER A 150 -16.98 1.40 5.61
C SER A 150 -17.41 2.65 6.37
N LEU A 151 -16.69 3.77 6.22
CA LEU A 151 -17.08 5.06 6.81
C LEU A 151 -18.39 5.57 6.23
N LYS A 152 -18.56 5.53 4.90
CA LYS A 152 -19.82 5.92 4.24
C LYS A 152 -21.01 5.10 4.76
N TYR A 153 -20.80 3.79 4.96
CA TYR A 153 -21.84 2.93 5.52
C TYR A 153 -22.22 3.33 6.94
N LEU A 154 -21.23 3.57 7.81
CA LEU A 154 -21.48 3.99 9.19
C LEU A 154 -22.21 5.35 9.24
N GLU A 155 -21.81 6.32 8.43
CA GLU A 155 -22.43 7.65 8.39
C GLU A 155 -23.87 7.61 7.91
N LYS A 156 -24.19 6.72 6.96
CA LYS A 156 -25.56 6.52 6.47
C LYS A 156 -26.48 5.91 7.52
N ASN A 157 -25.99 4.93 8.28
CA ASN A 157 -26.80 4.19 9.24
C ASN A 157 -26.82 4.85 10.64
N TYR A 158 -25.79 5.63 10.96
CA TYR A 158 -25.60 6.30 12.24
C TYR A 158 -25.05 7.72 12.00
N PRO A 159 -25.85 8.62 11.42
CA PRO A 159 -25.47 10.01 11.31
C PRO A 159 -25.14 10.52 12.71
N SER A 160 -23.93 11.03 12.89
CA SER A 160 -23.48 11.57 14.18
C SER A 160 -24.53 12.53 14.73
N THR A 161 -25.11 12.21 15.89
CA THR A 161 -25.98 13.12 16.64
C THR A 161 -25.12 14.21 17.26
N ASN A 162 -24.48 15.05 16.44
CA ASN A 162 -23.70 16.19 16.90
C ASN A 162 -24.59 17.42 17.21
N ASN A 163 -25.90 17.21 17.44
CA ASN A 163 -26.85 18.25 17.83
C ASN A 163 -27.34 18.15 19.29
N HIS A 164 -26.79 17.26 20.14
CA HIS A 164 -27.23 17.15 21.54
C HIS A 164 -26.24 17.74 22.57
N LEU A 165 -25.53 18.81 22.20
CA LEU A 165 -24.78 19.66 23.14
C LEU A 165 -25.35 21.07 23.30
N THR A 166 -26.46 21.41 22.63
CA THR A 166 -27.08 22.75 22.74
C THR A 166 -28.38 22.80 23.56
N VAL A 167 -28.97 21.65 23.95
CA VAL A 167 -30.23 21.65 24.74
C VAL A 167 -29.99 21.79 26.25
N SER A 168 -28.82 21.41 26.76
CA SER A 168 -28.53 21.52 28.20
C SER A 168 -28.14 22.93 28.66
N GLN A 169 -27.74 23.82 27.75
CA GLN A 169 -27.44 25.22 28.09
C GLN A 169 -28.68 26.14 28.08
N SER A 170 -29.80 25.69 27.52
CA SER A 170 -31.04 26.49 27.46
C SER A 170 -31.92 26.38 28.72
N LEU A 171 -31.71 25.35 29.54
CA LEU A 171 -32.49 25.12 30.76
C LEU A 171 -31.91 25.85 31.99
N ASP A 172 -30.61 26.12 32.02
CA ASP A 172 -29.97 26.84 33.14
C ASP A 172 -30.16 28.37 33.08
N ILE A 173 -30.43 28.94 31.91
CA ILE A 173 -30.65 30.40 31.79
C ILE A 173 -32.05 30.79 32.27
N LYS A 174 -33.07 29.94 32.09
CA LYS A 174 -34.44 30.24 32.52
C LYS A 174 -34.67 30.17 34.03
N ASN A 175 -33.84 29.43 34.78
CA ASN A 175 -33.99 29.33 36.23
C ASN A 175 -33.37 30.49 37.01
N LYS A 176 -32.41 31.23 36.42
CA LYS A 176 -31.79 32.39 37.11
C LYS A 176 -32.61 33.68 37.07
N ASP A 177 -33.58 33.79 36.16
CA ASP A 177 -34.41 35.00 36.02
C ASP A 177 -35.68 34.99 36.90
N MET A 178 -36.04 33.86 37.53
CA MET A 178 -37.21 33.79 38.44
C MET A 178 -36.88 34.06 39.91
N GLU A 179 -35.61 34.19 40.29
CA GLU A 179 -35.19 34.41 41.69
C GLU A 179 -34.94 35.89 42.04
N LYS A 180 -35.23 36.81 41.12
CA LYS A 180 -35.18 38.26 41.35
C LYS A 180 -36.51 38.93 40.98
N LYS A 181 -37.55 38.68 41.78
CA LYS A 181 -38.69 39.58 41.93
C LYS A 181 -39.38 39.35 43.27
#